data_AF-A0AAP0NER1-F1
#
_entry.id   AF-A0AAP0NER1-F1
#
_cell.length_a   1.000
_cell.length_b   1.000
_cell.length_c   1.000
_cell.angle_alpha   90.00
_cell.angle_beta   90.00
_cell.angle_gamma   90.00
#
_symmetry.space_group_name_H-M   'P 1'
#
loop_
_entity.id
_entity.type
_entity.pdbx_description
1 polymer ?
#
loop_
_entity_poly.entity_id
_entity_poly.type
_entity_poly.pdbx_seq_one_letter_code
_entity_poly.pdbx_strand_id
1 'polypeptide(L)'
;MIYRIIVNLSYCCFYFLNRGPNSILFLSISSLNVIVYIFVSVGLFHLIDISELNLPKTCNISFPNGKDDLMNFEVTIQPDEGYYLGGVFVFSIQVSPMYPHEAPKVKCKTKVYHPNIDLEGNVCLNILREDWKPVLNINTIIYGLYHLFTQPNHEDPLNPDAAAVLRDNPKMFESNVRRAMAGGYVGQTYFARCM
;
A
#
# COMPACT_ATOMS: atom_id res chain seq x y z
N MET A 1 40.96 -10.54 5.46
CA MET A 1 41.66 -10.68 6.75
C MET A 1 40.58 -10.90 7.82
N ILE A 2 40.49 -12.10 8.40
CA ILE A 2 39.46 -12.46 9.38
C ILE A 2 39.93 -11.96 10.75
N TYR A 3 39.16 -11.11 11.41
CA TYR A 3 39.47 -10.64 12.76
C TYR A 3 38.53 -11.32 13.76
N ARG A 4 39.12 -12.02 14.74
CA ARG A 4 38.41 -12.77 15.77
C ARG A 4 38.20 -11.85 16.98
N ILE A 5 36.95 -11.42 17.23
CA ILE A 5 36.59 -10.76 18.48
C ILE A 5 35.74 -11.75 19.27
N ILE A 6 36.30 -12.31 20.34
CA ILE A 6 35.61 -13.22 21.25
C ILE A 6 34.89 -12.35 22.28
N VAL A 7 33.58 -12.19 22.16
CA VAL A 7 32.76 -11.61 23.25
C VAL A 7 32.10 -12.77 23.98
N ASN A 8 32.51 -12.99 25.22
CA ASN A 8 32.18 -14.19 25.97
C ASN A 8 30.81 -14.03 26.67
N LEU A 9 29.74 -14.46 26.01
CA LEU A 9 28.44 -14.76 26.62
C LEU A 9 28.09 -16.22 26.29
N SER A 10 28.70 -17.10 27.08
CA SER A 10 28.57 -18.54 27.24
C SER A 10 28.52 -19.47 26.01
N TYR A 11 27.84 -19.23 24.88
CA TYR A 11 27.84 -20.19 23.75
C TYR A 11 27.58 -19.58 22.35
N CYS A 12 28.00 -18.34 22.10
CA CYS A 12 27.96 -17.76 20.75
C CYS A 12 29.29 -17.13 20.35
N CYS A 13 29.89 -17.63 19.27
CA CYS A 13 30.97 -16.95 18.56
C CYS A 13 30.38 -16.15 17.39
N PHE A 14 30.64 -14.84 17.37
CA PHE A 14 30.28 -13.96 16.26
C PHE A 14 31.49 -13.80 15.33
N TYR A 15 31.27 -13.95 14.03
CA TYR A 15 32.30 -13.65 13.02
C TYR A 15 31.82 -12.52 12.10
N PHE A 16 32.67 -11.50 11.92
CA PHE A 16 32.47 -10.41 10.96
C PHE A 16 33.38 -10.61 9.74
N LEU A 17 32.81 -10.56 8.54
CA LEU A 17 33.57 -10.43 7.29
C LEU A 17 33.34 -9.03 6.71
N ASN A 18 34.41 -8.21 6.77
CA ASN A 18 34.57 -6.81 6.30
C ASN A 18 33.86 -5.70 7.11
N ARG A 19 34.56 -4.56 7.30
CA ARG A 19 34.06 -3.31 7.91
C ARG A 19 33.46 -2.37 6.85
N GLY A 20 32.50 -2.84 6.06
CA GLY A 20 31.79 -2.02 5.08
C GLY A 20 30.27 -2.12 5.27
N PRO A 21 29.46 -1.31 4.57
CA PRO A 21 28.00 -1.38 4.63
C PRO A 21 27.43 -2.76 4.24
N ASN A 22 28.25 -3.64 3.65
CA ASN A 22 27.94 -5.03 3.31
C ASN A 22 28.57 -6.05 4.29
N SER A 23 28.65 -5.72 5.59
CA SER A 23 29.18 -6.63 6.61
C SER A 23 28.26 -7.84 6.78
N ILE A 24 28.79 -9.05 6.66
CA ILE A 24 28.02 -10.29 6.91
C ILE A 24 28.32 -10.81 8.31
N LEU A 25 27.27 -11.06 9.11
CA LEU A 25 27.35 -11.63 10.45
C LEU A 25 27.08 -13.14 10.38
N PHE A 26 28.02 -13.95 10.85
CA PHE A 26 27.82 -15.39 11.01
C PHE A 26 27.65 -15.75 12.49
N LEU A 27 26.60 -16.51 12.79
CA LEU A 27 26.36 -17.18 14.07
C LEU A 27 26.49 -18.68 13.85
N SER A 28 27.47 -19.31 14.51
CA SER A 28 27.58 -20.77 14.59
C SER A 28 27.17 -21.20 16.00
N ILE A 29 26.02 -21.85 16.14
CA ILE A 29 25.59 -22.46 17.40
C ILE A 29 25.99 -23.94 17.33
N SER A 30 26.96 -24.33 18.15
CA SER A 30 27.48 -25.69 18.19
C SER A 30 26.71 -26.56 19.17
N SER A 31 25.53 -27.02 18.77
CA SER A 31 24.96 -28.29 19.25
C SER A 31 23.70 -28.63 18.44
N LEU A 32 23.76 -29.78 17.77
CA LEU A 32 22.76 -30.38 16.87
C LEU A 32 22.79 -29.86 15.43
N ASN A 33 22.89 -30.80 14.49
CA ASN A 33 23.05 -30.65 13.04
C ASN A 33 21.82 -30.03 12.34
N VAL A 34 21.40 -28.85 12.77
CA VAL A 34 20.41 -28.04 12.07
C VAL A 34 21.06 -26.67 11.84
N ILE A 35 21.55 -26.45 10.62
CA ILE A 35 21.90 -25.11 10.17
C ILE A 35 20.57 -24.36 10.05
N VAL A 36 20.15 -23.73 11.15
CA VAL A 36 19.07 -22.76 11.11
C VAL A 36 19.69 -21.52 10.45
N TYR A 37 19.40 -21.33 9.17
CA TYR A 37 19.72 -20.11 8.44
C TYR A 37 18.89 -18.97 9.01
N ILE A 38 19.31 -18.43 10.15
CA ILE A 38 18.73 -17.19 10.65
C ILE A 38 19.40 -16.07 9.85
N PHE A 39 18.75 -15.68 8.75
CA PHE A 39 19.01 -14.43 8.03
C PHE A 39 18.65 -13.24 8.94
N VAL A 40 19.44 -13.02 9.99
CA VAL A 40 19.36 -11.80 10.78
C VAL A 40 20.31 -10.80 10.16
N SER A 41 19.73 -9.72 9.66
CA SER A 41 20.39 -8.55 9.07
C SER A 41 20.67 -8.69 7.57
N VAL A 42 20.16 -7.70 6.83
CA VAL A 42 20.24 -7.48 5.37
C VAL A 42 19.23 -8.25 4.49
N GLY A 43 18.67 -9.39 4.92
CA GLY A 43 17.83 -10.24 4.05
C GLY A 43 16.31 -10.00 4.03
N LEU A 44 15.73 -9.23 4.96
CA LEU A 44 14.27 -9.04 5.02
C LEU A 44 13.76 -7.86 4.18
N PHE A 45 14.67 -7.03 3.66
CA PHE A 45 14.34 -5.85 2.86
C PHE A 45 14.04 -6.16 1.37
N HIS A 46 14.14 -7.42 0.93
CA HIS A 46 14.16 -7.75 -0.49
C HIS A 46 12.94 -8.50 -1.05
N LEU A 47 11.83 -8.62 -0.32
CA LEU A 47 10.66 -9.38 -0.77
C LEU A 47 9.35 -8.59 -0.69
N ILE A 48 9.36 -7.32 -1.13
CA ILE A 48 8.20 -6.86 -1.89
C ILE A 48 8.56 -7.14 -3.33
N ASP A 49 8.39 -8.39 -3.76
CA ASP A 49 8.49 -8.67 -5.18
C ASP A 49 7.25 -8.12 -5.85
N ILE A 50 7.29 -6.82 -6.20
CA ILE A 50 6.22 -6.12 -6.91
C ILE A 50 5.91 -6.86 -8.23
N SER A 51 6.84 -7.67 -8.74
CA SER A 51 6.64 -8.50 -9.93
C SER A 51 5.80 -9.76 -9.69
N GLU A 52 5.62 -10.21 -8.45
CA GLU A 52 4.76 -11.35 -8.07
C GLU A 52 3.34 -10.93 -7.67
N LEU A 53 2.98 -9.65 -7.85
CA LEU A 53 1.64 -9.16 -7.51
C LEU A 53 0.60 -9.71 -8.48
N ASN A 54 -0.33 -10.51 -7.96
CA ASN A 54 -1.48 -11.00 -8.70
C ASN A 54 -2.62 -9.97 -8.64
N LEU A 55 -2.54 -8.97 -9.52
CA LEU A 55 -3.47 -7.86 -9.56
C LEU A 55 -4.69 -8.16 -10.45
N PRO A 56 -5.86 -7.57 -10.14
CA PRO A 56 -6.95 -7.49 -11.10
C PRO A 56 -6.47 -6.86 -12.41
N LYS A 57 -7.04 -7.27 -13.55
CA LYS A 57 -6.73 -6.66 -14.86
C LYS A 57 -7.02 -5.16 -14.92
N THR A 58 -7.88 -4.70 -14.01
CA THR A 58 -8.27 -3.31 -13.79
C THR A 58 -7.26 -2.50 -12.99
N CYS A 59 -6.16 -3.11 -12.53
CA CYS A 59 -5.12 -2.46 -11.74
C CYS A 59 -3.77 -2.51 -12.46
N ASN A 60 -3.05 -1.40 -12.48
CA ASN A 60 -1.70 -1.30 -13.05
C ASN A 60 -0.75 -0.57 -12.10
N ILE A 61 0.51 -1.00 -12.05
CA ILE A 61 1.57 -0.38 -11.25
C ILE A 61 2.53 0.37 -12.15
N SER A 62 2.93 1.56 -11.71
CA SER A 62 3.95 2.36 -12.38
C SER A 62 4.94 2.95 -11.38
N PHE A 63 6.16 3.20 -11.84
CA PHE A 63 7.26 3.73 -11.02
C PHE A 63 7.68 5.09 -11.60
N PRO A 64 7.04 6.19 -11.17
CA PRO A 64 7.27 7.52 -11.76
C PRO A 64 8.71 8.02 -11.58
N ASN A 65 9.40 7.59 -10.53
CA ASN A 65 10.78 7.98 -10.23
C ASN A 65 11.84 7.04 -10.84
N GLY A 66 11.42 6.06 -11.65
CA GLY A 66 12.29 5.01 -12.18
C GLY A 66 12.14 3.68 -11.44
N LYS A 67 12.52 2.58 -12.11
CA LYS A 67 12.28 1.21 -11.64
C LYS A 67 13.06 0.81 -10.39
N ASP A 68 14.06 1.60 -10.01
CA ASP A 68 14.90 1.34 -8.83
C ASP A 68 14.24 1.87 -7.54
N ASP A 69 13.27 2.79 -7.64
CA ASP A 69 12.52 3.31 -6.50
C ASP A 69 11.33 2.39 -6.16
N LEU A 70 11.64 1.21 -5.62
CA LEU A 70 10.64 0.22 -5.24
C LEU A 70 9.80 0.63 -4.01
N MET A 71 10.23 1.66 -3.29
CA MET A 71 9.55 2.16 -2.08
C MET A 71 8.47 3.20 -2.39
N ASN A 72 8.52 3.81 -3.58
CA ASN A 72 7.52 4.79 -4.02
C ASN A 72 7.01 4.42 -5.42
N PHE A 73 5.76 3.99 -5.48
CA PHE A 73 5.13 3.61 -6.75
C PHE A 73 3.69 4.10 -6.79
N GLU A 74 3.12 4.06 -7.99
CA GLU A 74 1.73 4.44 -8.22
C GLU A 74 0.92 3.24 -8.68
N VAL A 75 -0.30 3.13 -8.16
CA VAL A 75 -1.30 2.16 -8.58
C VAL A 75 -2.41 2.91 -9.29
N THR A 76 -2.68 2.54 -10.53
CA THR A 76 -3.85 2.99 -11.29
C THR A 76 -4.93 1.93 -11.19
N ILE A 77 -6.13 2.34 -10.77
CA ILE A 77 -7.31 1.49 -10.66
C ILE A 77 -8.36 1.96 -11.67
N GLN A 78 -8.89 1.04 -12.46
CA GLN A 78 -9.91 1.26 -13.48
C GLN A 78 -11.12 0.35 -13.21
N PRO A 79 -12.07 0.74 -12.35
CA PRO A 79 -13.22 -0.08 -12.03
C PRO A 79 -14.00 -0.46 -13.31
N ASP A 80 -14.30 -1.75 -13.45
CA ASP A 80 -15.08 -2.32 -14.55
C ASP A 80 -16.54 -2.62 -14.17
N GLU A 81 -16.95 -2.21 -12.97
CA GLU A 81 -18.30 -2.30 -12.45
C GLU A 81 -18.61 -1.18 -11.43
N GLY A 82 -19.86 -1.13 -10.97
CA GLY A 82 -20.30 -0.20 -9.93
C GLY A 82 -20.42 1.26 -10.38
N TYR A 83 -20.53 2.17 -9.41
CA TYR A 83 -20.77 3.59 -9.65
C TYR A 83 -19.65 4.28 -10.45
N TYR A 84 -18.42 3.79 -10.30
CA TYR A 84 -17.21 4.39 -10.87
C TYR A 84 -16.73 3.71 -12.16
N LEU A 85 -17.58 2.89 -12.78
CA LEU A 85 -17.30 2.23 -14.06
C LEU A 85 -16.77 3.23 -15.11
N GLY A 86 -15.62 2.92 -15.70
CA GLY A 86 -14.98 3.73 -16.74
C GLY A 86 -14.14 4.90 -16.22
N GLY A 87 -13.94 4.99 -14.91
CA GLY A 87 -13.01 5.94 -14.29
C GLY A 87 -11.58 5.41 -14.21
N VAL A 88 -10.64 6.34 -14.07
CA VAL A 88 -9.22 6.06 -13.87
C VAL A 88 -8.76 6.79 -12.61
N PHE A 89 -8.36 6.02 -11.58
CA PHE A 89 -7.99 6.56 -10.27
C PHE A 89 -6.56 6.17 -9.93
N VAL A 90 -5.71 7.17 -9.72
CA VAL A 90 -4.30 6.99 -9.43
C VAL A 90 -4.04 7.18 -7.94
N PHE A 91 -3.35 6.23 -7.32
CA PHE A 91 -2.92 6.25 -5.93
C PHE A 91 -1.40 6.22 -5.86
N SER A 92 -0.80 7.06 -5.02
CA SER A 92 0.60 6.92 -4.63
C SER A 92 0.72 6.03 -3.40
N ILE A 93 1.62 5.07 -3.45
CA ILE A 93 1.96 4.18 -2.34
C ILE A 93 3.42 4.42 -1.97
N GLN A 94 3.65 4.76 -0.70
CA GLN A 94 4.96 4.91 -0.11
C GLN A 94 5.14 3.85 0.98
N VAL A 95 6.04 2.90 0.74
CA VAL A 95 6.40 1.86 1.71
C VAL A 95 7.23 2.46 2.83
N SER A 96 6.82 2.22 4.08
CA SER A 96 7.60 2.67 5.25
C SER A 96 8.92 1.90 5.34
N PRO A 97 10.04 2.53 5.76
CA PRO A 97 11.26 1.81 6.14
C PRO A 97 11.05 0.77 7.26
N MET A 98 9.94 0.86 8.00
CA MET A 98 9.55 -0.07 9.05
C MET A 98 8.55 -1.14 8.58
N TYR A 99 8.26 -1.23 7.27
CA TYR A 99 7.42 -2.29 6.72
C TYR A 99 8.02 -3.69 7.00
N PRO A 100 7.21 -4.71 7.35
CA PRO A 100 5.75 -4.72 7.42
C PRO A 100 5.16 -4.34 8.79
N HIS A 101 5.97 -3.88 9.76
CA HIS A 101 5.47 -3.46 11.06
C HIS A 101 4.59 -2.21 10.98
N GLU A 102 4.92 -1.30 10.06
CA GLU A 102 4.07 -0.16 9.70
C GLU A 102 3.45 -0.34 8.32
N ALA A 103 2.18 0.07 8.18
CA ALA A 103 1.48 0.08 6.90
C ALA A 103 2.14 1.07 5.92
N PRO A 104 2.11 0.79 4.60
CA PRO A 104 2.43 1.79 3.59
C PRO A 104 1.50 3.00 3.69
N LYS A 105 2.02 4.19 3.38
CA LYS A 105 1.21 5.40 3.23
C LYS A 105 0.58 5.40 1.85
N VAL A 106 -0.74 5.59 1.80
CA VAL A 106 -1.50 5.63 0.55
C VAL A 106 -2.22 6.98 0.43
N LYS A 107 -2.13 7.58 -0.75
CA LYS A 107 -2.84 8.82 -1.11
C LYS A 107 -3.48 8.70 -2.48
N CYS A 108 -4.73 9.10 -2.60
CA CYS A 108 -5.37 9.26 -3.90
C CYS A 108 -4.88 10.55 -4.56
N LYS A 109 -4.28 10.45 -5.75
CA LYS A 109 -3.88 11.61 -6.56
C LYS A 109 -5.01 12.16 -7.41
N THR A 110 -6.08 11.38 -7.59
CA THR A 110 -7.24 11.75 -8.41
C THR A 110 -8.32 12.35 -7.53
N LYS A 111 -8.68 13.61 -7.76
CA LYS A 111 -9.78 14.25 -7.03
C LYS A 111 -11.10 13.58 -7.44
N VAL A 112 -11.73 12.86 -6.51
CA VAL A 112 -12.91 12.02 -6.78
C VAL A 112 -14.03 12.30 -5.77
N TYR A 113 -15.27 12.25 -6.22
CA TYR A 113 -16.43 12.29 -5.34
C TYR A 113 -16.68 10.89 -4.77
N HIS A 114 -16.21 10.63 -3.54
CA HIS A 114 -16.24 9.31 -2.92
C HIS A 114 -16.45 9.40 -1.39
N PRO A 115 -17.25 8.52 -0.75
CA PRO A 115 -17.46 8.54 0.70
C PRO A 115 -16.18 8.38 1.54
N ASN A 116 -15.32 7.43 1.15
CA ASN A 116 -14.09 7.08 1.89
C ASN A 116 -12.81 7.80 1.40
N ILE A 117 -12.91 8.81 0.52
CA ILE A 117 -11.77 9.60 0.04
C ILE A 117 -12.11 11.08 0.15
N ASP A 118 -11.27 11.87 0.81
CA ASP A 118 -11.45 13.33 0.89
C ASP A 118 -10.83 14.08 -0.30
N LEU A 119 -10.99 15.42 -0.29
CA LEU A 119 -10.52 16.28 -1.38
C LEU A 119 -8.99 16.43 -1.40
N GLU A 120 -8.33 16.15 -0.28
CA GLU A 120 -6.87 16.12 -0.08
C GLU A 120 -6.26 14.74 -0.40
N GLY A 121 -7.09 13.80 -0.85
CA GLY A 121 -6.69 12.47 -1.27
C GLY A 121 -6.36 11.51 -0.12
N ASN A 122 -6.72 11.82 1.12
CA ASN A 122 -6.67 10.85 2.20
C ASN A 122 -7.68 9.73 1.92
N VAL A 123 -7.28 8.50 2.24
CA VAL A 123 -8.10 7.30 2.06
C VAL A 123 -8.46 6.75 3.43
N CYS A 124 -9.73 6.44 3.64
CA CYS A 124 -10.21 5.67 4.78
C CYS A 124 -10.34 4.20 4.35
N LEU A 125 -9.34 3.42 4.69
CA LEU A 125 -9.28 1.98 4.51
C LEU A 125 -8.73 1.41 5.81
N ASN A 126 -9.55 0.65 6.54
CA ASN A 126 -9.25 0.10 7.86
C ASN A 126 -7.91 -0.64 7.94
N ILE A 127 -7.58 -1.43 6.92
CA ILE A 127 -6.32 -2.18 6.85
C ILE A 127 -5.08 -1.29 6.70
N LEU A 128 -5.23 0.01 6.43
CA LEU A 128 -4.11 0.98 6.46
C LEU A 128 -3.90 1.62 7.84
N ARG A 129 -4.74 1.28 8.83
CA ARG A 129 -4.79 1.90 10.15
C ARG A 129 -4.92 0.83 11.23
N GLU A 130 -6.05 0.77 11.93
CA GLU A 130 -6.30 -0.10 13.08
C GLU A 130 -6.25 -1.61 12.75
N ASP A 131 -6.60 -1.99 11.52
CA ASP A 131 -6.62 -3.39 11.10
C ASP A 131 -5.33 -3.82 10.39
N TRP A 132 -4.32 -2.95 10.31
CA TRP A 132 -3.03 -3.32 9.74
C TRP A 132 -2.35 -4.41 10.59
N LYS A 133 -1.89 -5.46 9.92
CA LYS A 133 -1.11 -6.54 10.53
C LYS A 133 0.07 -6.87 9.62
N PRO A 134 1.26 -7.19 10.15
CA PRO A 134 2.44 -7.54 9.34
C PRO A 134 2.27 -8.75 8.40
N VAL A 135 1.17 -9.51 8.56
CA VAL A 135 0.77 -10.61 7.66
C VAL A 135 0.10 -10.12 6.38
N LEU A 136 -0.42 -8.88 6.36
CA LEU A 136 -1.01 -8.25 5.18
C LEU A 136 0.11 -7.77 4.25
N ASN A 137 -0.20 -7.72 2.96
CA ASN A 137 0.76 -7.35 1.93
C ASN A 137 0.20 -6.28 0.97
N ILE A 138 1.03 -5.81 0.05
CA ILE A 138 0.67 -4.79 -0.95
C ILE A 138 -0.51 -5.24 -1.82
N ASN A 139 -0.61 -6.53 -2.19
CA ASN A 139 -1.77 -7.04 -2.92
C ASN A 139 -3.06 -6.78 -2.13
N THR A 140 -3.08 -7.12 -0.82
CA THR A 140 -4.25 -6.90 0.03
C THR A 140 -4.67 -5.42 0.06
N ILE A 141 -3.70 -4.51 0.08
CA ILE A 141 -3.97 -3.07 0.00
C ILE A 141 -4.62 -2.72 -1.33
N ILE A 142 -4.06 -3.19 -2.46
CA ILE A 142 -4.59 -2.89 -3.80
C ILE A 142 -6.01 -3.45 -3.98
N TYR A 143 -6.28 -4.67 -3.50
CA TYR A 143 -7.64 -5.21 -3.47
C TYR A 143 -8.57 -4.38 -2.59
N GLY A 144 -8.11 -3.93 -1.42
CA GLY A 144 -8.88 -3.04 -0.56
C GLY A 144 -9.24 -1.72 -1.23
N LEU A 145 -8.28 -1.10 -1.93
CA LEU A 145 -8.51 0.12 -2.71
C LEU A 145 -9.49 -0.11 -3.86
N TYR A 146 -9.38 -1.23 -4.58
CA TYR A 146 -10.33 -1.62 -5.61
C TYR A 146 -11.75 -1.77 -5.04
N HIS A 147 -11.88 -2.41 -3.88
CA HIS A 147 -13.16 -2.62 -3.21
C HIS A 147 -13.82 -1.33 -2.73
N LEU A 148 -13.08 -0.26 -2.43
CA LEU A 148 -13.68 1.04 -2.15
C LEU A 148 -14.54 1.53 -3.33
N PHE A 149 -14.11 1.27 -4.57
CA PHE A 149 -14.87 1.69 -5.76
C PHE A 149 -16.04 0.76 -6.08
N THR A 150 -15.90 -0.55 -5.87
CA THR A 150 -17.00 -1.49 -6.18
C THR A 150 -18.04 -1.53 -5.06
N GLN A 151 -17.64 -1.29 -3.82
CA GLN A 151 -18.49 -1.32 -2.63
C GLN A 151 -18.16 -0.13 -1.70
N PRO A 152 -18.51 1.11 -2.08
CA PRO A 152 -18.26 2.28 -1.24
C PRO A 152 -19.00 2.16 0.09
N ASN A 153 -18.32 2.53 1.19
CA ASN A 153 -18.86 2.43 2.54
C ASN A 153 -19.31 3.80 3.06
N HIS A 154 -20.54 3.89 3.56
CA HIS A 154 -21.08 5.11 4.18
C HIS A 154 -20.86 5.18 5.71
N GLU A 155 -20.36 4.12 6.34
CA GLU A 155 -19.92 4.11 7.74
C GLU A 155 -18.55 4.79 7.86
N ASP A 156 -18.38 5.66 8.86
CA ASP A 156 -17.17 6.45 9.14
C ASP A 156 -16.54 7.13 7.89
N PRO A 157 -17.31 7.94 7.13
CA PRO A 157 -16.86 8.50 5.87
C PRO A 157 -15.92 9.69 6.07
N LEU A 158 -14.99 9.88 5.14
CA LEU A 158 -14.20 11.12 5.04
C LEU A 158 -14.97 12.23 4.33
N ASN A 159 -15.93 11.86 3.48
CA ASN A 159 -16.83 12.76 2.80
C ASN A 159 -18.28 12.49 3.27
N PRO A 160 -18.75 13.17 4.33
CA PRO A 160 -20.05 12.92 4.92
C PRO A 160 -21.20 13.25 3.94
N ASP A 161 -21.03 14.24 3.06
CA ASP A 161 -22.03 14.59 2.05
C ASP A 161 -22.21 13.46 1.04
N ALA A 162 -21.10 12.90 0.53
CA ALA A 162 -21.15 11.76 -0.39
C ALA A 162 -21.77 10.52 0.27
N ALA A 163 -21.41 10.24 1.53
CA ALA A 163 -21.95 9.13 2.29
C ALA A 163 -23.46 9.26 2.56
N ALA A 164 -23.92 10.46 2.93
CA ALA A 164 -25.34 10.73 3.14
C ALA A 164 -26.15 10.50 1.86
N VAL A 165 -25.66 11.00 0.72
CA VAL A 165 -26.34 10.79 -0.57
C VAL A 165 -26.33 9.31 -0.97
N LEU A 166 -25.22 8.58 -0.76
CA LEU A 166 -25.16 7.14 -1.01
C LEU A 166 -26.20 6.37 -0.19
N ARG A 167 -26.34 6.69 1.10
CA ARG A 167 -27.30 6.04 2.01
C ARG A 167 -28.74 6.39 1.65
N ASP A 168 -29.03 7.68 1.47
CA ASP A 168 -30.41 8.18 1.38
C ASP A 168 -30.97 8.13 -0.05
N ASN A 169 -30.12 8.27 -1.06
CA ASN A 169 -30.52 8.27 -2.48
C ASN A 169 -29.41 7.74 -3.41
N PRO A 170 -29.26 6.41 -3.51
CA PRO A 170 -28.25 5.77 -4.37
C PRO A 170 -28.28 6.21 -5.84
N LYS A 171 -29.46 6.53 -6.40
CA LYS A 171 -29.59 7.03 -7.78
C LYS A 171 -29.01 8.43 -7.96
N MET A 172 -29.23 9.30 -6.97
CA MET A 172 -28.61 10.63 -6.97
C MET A 172 -27.09 10.51 -6.79
N PHE A 173 -26.64 9.58 -5.94
CA PHE A 173 -25.22 9.30 -5.77
C PHE A 173 -24.57 8.91 -7.10
N GLU A 174 -25.17 7.97 -7.83
CA GLU A 174 -24.71 7.56 -9.16
C GLU A 174 -24.62 8.76 -10.13
N SER A 175 -25.66 9.58 -10.19
CA SER A 175 -25.68 10.79 -11.04
C SER A 175 -24.56 11.78 -10.67
N ASN A 176 -24.32 11.98 -9.37
CA ASN A 176 -23.24 12.82 -8.87
C ASN A 176 -21.86 12.27 -9.23
N VAL A 177 -21.63 10.97 -9.07
CA VAL A 177 -20.39 10.29 -9.46
C VAL A 177 -20.13 10.48 -10.96
N ARG A 178 -21.13 10.18 -11.81
CA ARG A 178 -21.00 10.36 -13.28
C ARG A 178 -20.67 11.79 -13.67
N ARG A 179 -21.35 12.76 -13.04
CA ARG A 179 -21.10 14.19 -13.28
C ARG A 179 -19.71 14.62 -12.83
N ALA A 180 -19.26 14.18 -11.66
CA ALA A 180 -17.93 14.48 -11.15
C ALA A 180 -16.84 13.90 -12.07
N MET A 181 -16.97 12.63 -12.45
CA MET A 181 -16.02 11.93 -13.32
C MET A 181 -15.93 12.56 -14.73
N ALA A 182 -17.01 13.19 -15.21
CA ALA A 182 -17.05 13.88 -16.50
C ALA A 182 -16.31 15.23 -16.52
N GLY A 183 -15.89 15.74 -15.35
CA GLY A 183 -15.35 17.09 -15.23
C GLY A 183 -16.44 18.10 -14.91
N GLY A 184 -17.02 18.01 -13.70
CA GLY A 184 -18.21 18.78 -13.34
C GLY A 184 -18.28 19.17 -11.87
N TYR A 185 -19.30 19.97 -11.54
CA TYR A 185 -19.60 20.38 -10.17
C TYR A 185 -20.56 19.41 -9.50
N VAL A 186 -20.27 19.07 -8.25
CA VAL A 186 -21.23 18.47 -7.30
C VAL A 186 -21.32 19.40 -6.10
N GLY A 187 -22.49 20.00 -5.89
CA GLY A 187 -22.62 21.12 -4.96
C GLY A 187 -21.76 22.29 -5.41
N GLN A 188 -20.88 22.78 -4.53
CA GLN A 188 -19.94 23.87 -4.82
C GLN A 188 -18.55 23.39 -5.24
N THR A 189 -18.32 22.06 -5.26
CA THR A 189 -17.00 21.49 -5.50
C THR A 189 -16.87 21.05 -6.96
N TYR A 190 -15.86 21.58 -7.65
CA TYR A 190 -15.47 21.10 -8.98
C TYR A 190 -14.57 19.86 -8.88
N PHE A 191 -14.86 18.86 -9.71
CA PHE A 191 -14.05 17.66 -9.90
C PHE A 191 -13.49 17.67 -11.32
N ALA A 192 -12.17 17.44 -11.45
CA ALA A 192 -11.54 17.30 -12.75
C ALA A 192 -11.97 15.98 -13.40
N ARG A 193 -12.01 15.96 -14.74
CA ARG A 193 -12.37 14.75 -15.48
C ARG A 193 -11.38 13.61 -15.17
N CYS A 194 -11.91 12.43 -14.89
CA CYS A 194 -11.13 11.21 -14.65
C CYS A 194 -11.69 9.97 -15.39
N MET A 195 -12.48 10.18 -16.45
CA MET A 195 -12.85 9.16 -17.46
C MET A 195 -11.91 9.20 -18.66
#